data_AF-A0A5J4RMB3-F1
#
_entry.id   AF-A0A5J4RMB3-F1
#
_cell.length_a   1.000
_cell.length_b   1.000
_cell.length_c   1.000
_cell.angle_alpha   90.00
_cell.angle_beta   90.00
_cell.angle_gamma   90.00
#
_symmetry.space_group_name_H-M   'P 1'
#
loop_
_entity.id
_entity.type
_entity.pdbx_description
1 polymer ?
#
loop_
_entity_poly.entity_id
_entity_poly.type
_entity_poly.pdbx_seq_one_letter_code
_entity_poly.pdbx_strand_id
1 'polypeptide(L)'
;MKEEKNSVQIKGEMLLRTFLEKEDLPFEISNIEKLCKLHKTISKEELYTEIGNENIILNEQDKEELKEKNVNNWKKRLFTFGNPATVSKEKPDEKESQEINSKEIFKVTEETLQKSYMRADCCHPIPGDDILGYLEQGHKMILHKRQCAVAVRLKSRYGNRIVATEWNTNKSALFLVTIYIRGIDYTGILNEVTSIVSKELNFNIKKVDIGADNGIFDGKIQLYVHDTEDVKQICNSLLKVNNIKSVMRIAD
;
A
#
# COMPACT_ATOMS: atom_id res chain seq x y z
N MET A 1 12.27 -12.19 25.04
CA MET A 1 10.81 -12.46 25.10
C MET A 1 9.98 -11.70 24.07
N LYS A 2 9.85 -10.36 24.08
CA LYS A 2 8.97 -9.65 23.11
C LYS A 2 9.54 -9.60 21.68
N GLU A 3 10.86 -9.42 21.55
CA GLU A 3 11.56 -9.42 20.25
C GLU A 3 11.59 -10.80 19.61
N GLU A 4 11.82 -11.83 20.43
CA GLU A 4 11.83 -13.23 20.01
C GLU A 4 10.46 -13.69 19.50
N LYS A 5 9.38 -13.34 20.22
CA LYS A 5 8.00 -13.59 19.79
C LYS A 5 7.67 -12.90 18.46
N ASN A 6 8.22 -11.72 18.21
CA ASN A 6 8.02 -10.98 16.95
C ASN A 6 8.79 -11.62 15.79
N SER A 7 10.00 -12.12 16.02
CA SER A 7 10.79 -12.82 14.98
C SER A 7 10.15 -14.13 14.51
N VAL A 8 9.54 -14.89 15.42
CA VAL A 8 8.86 -16.15 15.09
C VAL A 8 7.61 -15.90 14.25
N GLN A 9 6.83 -14.87 14.57
CA GLN A 9 5.65 -14.50 13.81
C GLN A 9 5.98 -14.08 12.38
N ILE A 10 7.05 -13.29 12.19
CA ILE A 10 7.52 -12.89 10.86
C ILE A 10 7.94 -14.12 10.04
N LYS A 11 8.66 -15.07 10.66
CA LYS A 11 9.04 -16.33 10.02
C LYS A 11 7.81 -17.13 9.58
N GLY A 12 6.82 -17.29 10.44
CA GLY A 12 5.62 -18.05 10.12
C GLY A 12 4.72 -17.38 9.07
N GLU A 13 4.63 -16.05 9.08
CA GLU A 13 3.94 -15.30 8.03
C GLU A 13 4.62 -15.52 6.67
N MET A 14 5.95 -15.48 6.61
CA MET A 14 6.72 -15.75 5.39
C MET A 14 6.49 -17.18 4.85
N LEU A 15 6.49 -18.18 5.74
CA LEU A 15 6.23 -19.58 5.37
C LEU A 15 4.82 -19.76 4.81
N LEU A 16 3.81 -19.14 5.43
CA LEU A 16 2.43 -19.18 4.94
C LEU A 16 2.27 -18.50 3.58
N ARG A 17 2.92 -17.34 3.38
CA ARG A 17 2.92 -16.64 2.09
C ARG A 17 3.53 -17.50 0.99
N THR A 18 4.67 -18.14 1.28
CA THR A 18 5.37 -19.03 0.34
C THR A 18 4.49 -20.23 -0.04
N PHE A 19 3.78 -20.82 0.93
CA PHE A 19 2.86 -21.92 0.69
C PHE A 19 1.68 -21.52 -0.22
N LEU A 20 1.05 -20.37 0.06
CA LEU A 20 -0.09 -19.89 -0.73
C LEU A 20 0.30 -19.50 -2.15
N GLU A 21 1.47 -18.89 -2.34
CA GLU A 21 2.01 -18.56 -3.67
C GLU A 21 2.29 -19.82 -4.48
N LYS A 22 2.87 -20.86 -3.86
CA LYS A 22 3.10 -22.16 -4.51
C LYS A 22 1.80 -22.82 -4.98
N GLU A 23 0.70 -22.58 -4.28
CA GLU A 23 -0.62 -23.16 -4.56
C GLU A 23 -1.53 -22.27 -5.43
N ASP A 24 -1.02 -21.14 -5.94
CA ASP A 24 -1.77 -20.15 -6.73
C ASP A 24 -3.01 -19.62 -5.99
N LEU A 25 -2.88 -19.42 -4.67
CA LEU A 25 -3.93 -18.93 -3.79
C LEU A 25 -3.58 -17.53 -3.25
N PRO A 26 -4.55 -16.59 -3.19
CA PRO A 26 -4.28 -15.24 -2.72
C PRO A 26 -4.09 -15.19 -1.20
N PHE A 27 -3.15 -14.35 -0.74
CA PHE A 27 -2.94 -14.05 0.69
C PHE A 27 -4.01 -13.08 1.19
N GLU A 28 -5.21 -13.60 1.45
CA GLU A 28 -6.38 -12.84 1.88
C GLU A 28 -6.89 -13.28 3.25
N ILE A 29 -7.59 -12.37 3.94
CA ILE A 29 -8.18 -12.61 5.26
C ILE A 29 -9.06 -13.86 5.27
N SER A 30 -9.84 -14.10 4.20
CA SER A 30 -10.71 -15.27 4.09
C SER A 30 -9.95 -16.60 4.11
N ASN A 31 -8.78 -16.66 3.48
CA ASN A 31 -7.95 -17.87 3.46
C ASN A 31 -7.23 -18.08 4.79
N ILE A 32 -6.77 -17.00 5.41
CA ILE A 32 -6.15 -17.04 6.75
C ILE A 32 -7.17 -17.51 7.80
N GLU A 33 -8.41 -17.03 7.74
CA GLU A 33 -9.48 -17.47 8.65
C GLU A 33 -9.84 -18.94 8.50
N LYS A 34 -9.80 -19.49 7.29
CA LYS A 34 -10.01 -20.93 7.06
C LYS A 34 -8.91 -21.76 7.69
N LEU A 35 -7.65 -21.36 7.51
CA LEU A 35 -6.51 -22.03 8.12
C LEU A 35 -6.54 -21.92 9.65
N CYS A 36 -6.95 -20.76 10.19
CA CYS A 36 -7.15 -20.63 11.64
C CYS A 36 -8.21 -21.61 12.17
N LYS A 37 -9.31 -21.82 11.43
CA LYS A 37 -10.34 -22.80 11.80
C LYS A 37 -9.84 -24.23 11.70
N LEU A 38 -9.11 -24.56 10.63
CA LEU A 38 -8.55 -25.89 10.39
C LEU A 38 -7.57 -26.29 11.50
N HIS A 39 -6.65 -25.38 11.86
CA HIS A 39 -5.63 -25.61 12.90
C HIS A 39 -6.07 -25.23 14.30
N LYS A 40 -7.33 -24.81 14.49
CA LYS A 40 -7.91 -24.44 15.79
C LYS A 40 -7.15 -23.32 16.53
N THR A 41 -6.57 -22.39 15.79
CA THR A 41 -5.91 -21.21 16.34
C THR A 41 -6.92 -20.08 16.52
N ILE A 42 -6.80 -19.31 17.60
CA ILE A 42 -7.77 -18.26 17.97
C ILE A 42 -7.53 -16.98 17.16
N SER A 43 -6.31 -16.77 16.68
CA SER A 43 -5.91 -15.56 15.95
C SER A 43 -4.91 -15.86 14.83
N LYS A 44 -4.80 -14.92 13.88
CA LYS A 44 -3.77 -15.00 12.83
C LYS A 44 -2.36 -14.90 13.40
N GLU A 45 -2.18 -14.15 14.48
CA GLU A 45 -0.89 -14.00 15.17
C GLU A 45 -0.46 -15.32 15.82
N GLU A 46 -1.40 -16.06 16.38
CA GLU A 46 -1.16 -17.41 16.92
C GLU A 46 -0.85 -18.41 15.80
N LEU A 47 -1.60 -18.38 14.70
CA LEU A 47 -1.31 -19.18 13.52
C LEU A 47 0.12 -18.94 12.99
N TYR A 48 0.55 -17.68 12.86
CA TYR A 48 1.91 -17.37 12.42
C TYR A 48 2.96 -17.80 13.44
N THR A 49 2.65 -17.74 14.73
CA THR A 49 3.58 -18.20 15.77
C THR A 49 3.79 -19.71 15.66
N GLU A 50 2.72 -20.48 15.52
CA GLU A 50 2.76 -21.94 15.44
C GLU A 50 3.41 -22.43 14.13
N ILE A 51 3.19 -21.75 13.01
CA ILE A 51 3.89 -22.03 11.75
C ILE A 51 5.38 -21.67 11.87
N GLY A 52 5.71 -20.53 12.48
CA GLY A 52 7.10 -20.08 12.65
C GLY A 52 7.94 -20.99 13.56
N ASN A 53 7.29 -21.57 14.57
CA ASN A 53 7.84 -22.59 15.46
C ASN A 53 7.86 -24.00 14.86
N GLU A 54 7.34 -24.18 13.64
CA GLU A 54 7.24 -25.47 12.95
C GLU A 54 6.31 -26.48 13.66
N ASN A 55 5.46 -26.01 14.59
CA ASN A 55 4.40 -26.80 15.21
C ASN A 55 3.25 -27.09 14.23
N ILE A 56 3.03 -26.18 13.28
CA ILE A 56 2.11 -26.35 12.15
C ILE A 56 2.94 -26.40 10.86
N ILE A 57 2.84 -27.52 10.14
CA ILE A 57 3.46 -27.71 8.83
C ILE A 57 2.37 -27.76 7.77
N LEU A 58 2.34 -26.72 6.92
CA LEU A 58 1.37 -26.58 5.84
C LEU A 58 1.54 -27.68 4.79
N ASN A 59 0.46 -28.40 4.49
CA ASN A 59 0.46 -29.61 3.66
C ASN A 59 -0.77 -29.67 2.73
N GLU A 60 -1.00 -30.83 2.09
CA GLU A 60 -2.10 -30.99 1.13
C GLU A 60 -3.50 -30.81 1.74
N GLN A 61 -3.69 -31.09 3.03
CA GLN A 61 -4.97 -30.86 3.73
C GLN A 61 -5.33 -29.37 3.78
N ASP A 62 -4.34 -28.51 4.01
CA ASP A 62 -4.51 -27.05 4.00
C ASP A 62 -4.96 -26.54 2.63
N LYS A 63 -4.38 -27.11 1.58
CA LYS A 63 -4.68 -26.78 0.19
C LYS A 63 -6.10 -27.19 -0.19
N GLU A 64 -6.55 -28.37 0.23
CA GLU A 64 -7.92 -28.85 -0.05
C GLU A 64 -8.97 -27.94 0.62
N GLU A 65 -8.79 -27.60 1.89
CA GLU A 65 -9.67 -26.68 2.64
C GLU A 65 -9.78 -25.30 1.97
N LEU A 66 -8.67 -24.82 1.40
CA LEU A 66 -8.65 -23.54 0.71
C LEU A 66 -9.34 -23.57 -0.67
N LYS A 67 -9.34 -24.73 -1.35
CA LYS A 67 -9.93 -24.92 -2.70
C LYS A 67 -11.42 -25.24 -2.69
N GLU A 68 -11.96 -25.86 -1.63
CA GLU A 68 -13.33 -26.42 -1.62
C GLU A 68 -14.50 -25.42 -1.76
N LYS A 69 -14.29 -24.09 -1.72
CA LYS A 69 -15.39 -23.11 -1.86
C LYS A 69 -15.14 -21.93 -2.80
N ASN A 70 -14.03 -21.91 -3.53
CA ASN A 70 -13.67 -20.78 -4.41
C ASN A 70 -13.84 -21.08 -5.92
N VAL A 71 -14.56 -22.14 -6.27
CA VAL A 71 -14.81 -22.53 -7.66
C VAL A 71 -16.27 -22.25 -8.01
N ASN A 72 -16.57 -21.03 -8.51
CA ASN A 72 -17.48 -20.81 -9.65
C ASN A 72 -17.91 -19.35 -9.92
N ASN A 73 -17.51 -18.35 -9.13
CA ASN A 73 -17.96 -16.97 -9.37
C ASN A 73 -17.03 -16.08 -10.21
N TRP A 74 -15.74 -16.38 -10.31
CA TRP A 74 -14.83 -15.55 -11.13
C TRP A 74 -14.87 -15.92 -12.62
N LYS A 75 -15.15 -17.19 -12.97
CA LYS A 75 -15.28 -17.65 -14.37
C LYS A 75 -16.53 -17.12 -15.10
N LYS A 76 -17.56 -16.65 -14.38
CA LYS A 76 -18.77 -16.07 -14.99
C LYS A 76 -18.60 -14.64 -15.52
N ARG A 77 -17.53 -13.93 -15.15
CA ARG A 77 -17.23 -12.59 -15.66
C ARG A 77 -16.55 -12.57 -17.04
N LEU A 78 -16.24 -13.75 -17.61
CA LEU A 78 -15.64 -13.89 -18.94
C LEU A 78 -16.64 -14.09 -20.10
N PHE A 79 -17.95 -14.17 -19.84
CA PHE A 79 -18.95 -14.58 -20.85
C PHE A 79 -20.12 -13.59 -21.06
N THR A 80 -19.84 -12.28 -21.07
CA THR A 80 -20.78 -11.27 -21.59
C THR A 80 -20.08 -10.42 -22.63
N PHE A 81 -19.97 -10.96 -23.85
CA PHE A 81 -20.20 -10.30 -25.16
C PHE A 81 -20.20 -11.41 -26.23
N GLY A 82 -21.37 -11.71 -26.81
CA GLY A 82 -21.52 -12.61 -27.97
C GLY A 82 -20.98 -11.95 -29.27
N ASN A 83 -20.78 -12.63 -30.41
CA ASN A 83 -21.18 -13.95 -30.90
C ASN A 83 -20.11 -14.43 -31.94
N PRO A 84 -20.19 -15.67 -32.49
CA PRO A 84 -19.05 -16.47 -32.92
C PRO A 84 -18.73 -16.37 -34.41
N ALA A 85 -17.45 -16.45 -34.76
CA ALA A 85 -17.00 -17.12 -35.98
C ALA A 85 -15.51 -17.47 -35.88
N THR A 86 -15.21 -18.70 -36.31
CA THR A 86 -13.89 -19.25 -36.66
C THR A 86 -12.89 -19.47 -35.51
N VAL A 87 -13.01 -20.66 -34.94
CA VAL A 87 -11.94 -21.38 -34.24
C VAL A 87 -10.79 -21.62 -35.21
N SER A 88 -9.61 -21.10 -34.91
CA SER A 88 -8.34 -21.68 -35.34
C SER A 88 -7.44 -21.83 -34.12
N LYS A 89 -6.88 -23.05 -33.98
CA LYS A 89 -6.04 -23.48 -32.87
C LYS A 89 -4.67 -22.83 -32.98
N GLU A 90 -4.29 -22.00 -32.02
CA GLU A 90 -2.88 -21.65 -31.77
C GLU A 90 -2.53 -21.89 -30.29
N LYS A 91 -1.25 -22.18 -30.05
CA LYS A 91 -0.64 -22.81 -28.86
C LYS A 91 -0.86 -21.99 -27.57
N PRO A 92 -0.67 -22.60 -26.38
CA PRO A 92 -0.74 -21.85 -25.13
C PRO A 92 0.46 -20.89 -25.07
N ASP A 93 0.18 -19.59 -25.23
CA ASP A 93 1.15 -18.53 -25.00
C ASP A 93 1.60 -18.55 -23.54
N GLU A 94 2.92 -18.61 -23.39
CA GLU A 94 3.64 -18.35 -22.16
C GLU A 94 3.20 -16.98 -21.63
N LYS A 95 2.89 -16.90 -20.33
CA LYS A 95 2.55 -15.65 -19.66
C LYS A 95 3.71 -14.68 -19.84
N GLU A 96 3.51 -13.70 -20.71
CA GLU A 96 4.37 -12.56 -20.94
C GLU A 96 4.50 -11.79 -19.62
N SER A 97 5.55 -12.06 -18.85
CA SER A 97 6.08 -11.09 -17.91
C SER A 97 6.47 -9.88 -18.76
N GLN A 98 5.72 -8.79 -18.67
CA GLN A 98 6.12 -7.55 -19.33
C GLN A 98 7.53 -7.21 -18.85
N GLU A 99 8.53 -7.41 -19.71
CA GLU A 99 9.89 -6.99 -19.46
C GLU A 99 9.85 -5.47 -19.31
N ILE A 100 10.04 -4.98 -18.09
CA ILE A 100 10.11 -3.55 -17.83
C ILE A 100 11.39 -3.04 -18.49
N ASN A 101 11.24 -2.46 -19.68
CA ASN A 101 12.33 -1.85 -20.40
C ASN A 101 12.83 -0.63 -19.62
N SER A 102 13.96 -0.81 -18.92
CA SER A 102 14.62 0.24 -18.13
C SER A 102 15.01 1.49 -18.94
N LYS A 103 14.94 1.45 -20.28
CA LYS A 103 15.22 2.60 -21.17
C LYS A 103 14.01 3.48 -21.46
N GLU A 104 12.80 3.04 -21.10
CA GLU A 104 11.57 3.80 -21.30
C GLU A 104 11.02 4.33 -19.98
N ILE A 105 10.31 5.45 -20.05
CA ILE A 105 9.63 6.02 -18.87
C ILE A 105 8.43 5.14 -18.57
N PHE A 106 8.46 4.47 -17.43
CA PHE A 106 7.36 3.64 -16.96
C PHE A 106 6.21 4.51 -16.45
N LYS A 107 5.06 4.43 -17.13
CA LYS A 107 3.86 5.18 -16.76
C LYS A 107 3.04 4.44 -15.70
N VAL A 108 2.89 5.10 -14.57
CA VAL A 108 2.23 4.61 -13.36
C VAL A 108 0.74 4.91 -13.47
N THR A 109 -0.06 3.90 -13.83
CA THR A 109 -1.53 3.99 -13.99
C THR A 109 -2.29 3.29 -12.85
N GLU A 110 -3.60 3.53 -12.73
CA GLU A 110 -4.44 2.88 -11.71
C GLU A 110 -4.46 1.34 -11.82
N GLU A 111 -4.45 0.81 -13.04
CA GLU A 111 -4.42 -0.65 -13.27
C GLU A 111 -3.09 -1.27 -12.88
N THR A 112 -2.01 -0.52 -13.05
CA THR A 112 -0.65 -0.98 -12.72
C THR A 112 -0.34 -0.80 -11.23
N LEU A 113 -1.00 0.16 -10.55
CA LEU A 113 -0.97 0.38 -9.09
C LEU A 113 -1.37 -0.88 -8.30
N GLN A 114 -2.18 -1.75 -8.90
CA GLN A 114 -2.74 -2.94 -8.25
C GLN A 114 -2.01 -4.24 -8.59
N LYS A 115 -1.16 -4.27 -9.63
CA LYS A 115 -0.61 -5.51 -10.19
C LYS A 115 0.90 -5.61 -10.18
N SER A 116 1.64 -4.51 -10.40
CA SER A 116 3.07 -4.60 -10.75
C SER A 116 4.01 -3.71 -9.92
N TYR A 117 3.47 -2.85 -9.05
CA TYR A 117 4.31 -2.05 -8.16
C TYR A 117 3.66 -1.70 -6.82
N MET A 118 4.50 -1.28 -5.88
CA MET A 118 4.10 -0.82 -4.56
C MET A 118 4.67 0.57 -4.28
N ARG A 119 3.96 1.35 -3.46
CA ARG A 119 4.51 2.61 -2.94
C ARG A 119 5.43 2.29 -1.76
N ALA A 120 6.55 2.98 -1.68
CA ALA A 120 7.45 2.80 -0.54
C ALA A 120 6.88 3.43 0.74
N ASP A 121 6.91 2.67 1.84
CA ASP A 121 6.48 3.14 3.16
C ASP A 121 7.40 4.24 3.71
N CYS A 122 8.66 4.32 3.27
CA CYS A 122 9.58 5.36 3.77
C CYS A 122 9.28 6.79 3.28
N CYS A 123 8.54 6.96 2.18
CA CYS A 123 8.28 8.29 1.61
C CYS A 123 6.86 8.47 1.05
N HIS A 124 6.04 7.41 1.06
CA HIS A 124 4.62 7.42 0.74
C HIS A 124 4.26 8.23 -0.52
N PRO A 125 4.89 8.00 -1.68
CA PRO A 125 4.70 8.85 -2.85
C PRO A 125 3.26 8.80 -3.37
N ILE A 126 2.69 9.94 -3.77
CA ILE A 126 1.34 10.07 -4.36
C ILE A 126 1.43 10.76 -5.72
N PRO A 127 0.38 10.73 -6.55
CA PRO A 127 0.34 11.45 -7.82
C PRO A 127 0.78 12.91 -7.72
N GLY A 128 1.71 13.29 -8.59
CA GLY A 128 2.36 14.61 -8.63
C GLY A 128 3.65 14.74 -7.80
N ASP A 129 4.01 13.75 -6.99
CA ASP A 129 5.38 13.66 -6.44
C ASP A 129 6.37 13.30 -7.56
N ASP A 130 7.57 13.87 -7.56
CA ASP A 130 8.67 13.40 -8.43
C ASP A 130 9.18 12.05 -7.92
N ILE A 131 9.02 11.02 -8.74
CA ILE A 131 9.25 9.62 -8.37
C ILE A 131 10.31 8.92 -9.22
N LEU A 132 10.84 7.84 -8.66
CA LEU A 132 11.61 6.83 -9.37
C LEU A 132 11.09 5.44 -8.98
N GLY A 133 11.25 4.48 -9.88
CA GLY A 133 11.02 3.06 -9.60
C GLY A 133 12.32 2.37 -9.23
N TYR A 134 12.26 1.46 -8.27
CA TYR A 134 13.33 0.51 -7.99
C TYR A 134 12.80 -0.91 -8.23
N LEU A 135 13.47 -1.68 -9.09
CA LEU A 135 13.15 -3.07 -9.35
C LEU A 135 13.79 -3.97 -8.28
N GLU A 136 12.95 -4.55 -7.42
CA GLU A 136 13.38 -5.53 -6.43
C GLU A 136 13.61 -6.91 -7.08
N GLN A 137 14.30 -7.79 -6.36
CA GLN A 137 14.41 -9.20 -6.77
C GLN A 137 13.00 -9.82 -6.85
N GLY A 138 12.68 -10.49 -7.95
CA GLY A 138 11.32 -10.97 -8.21
C GLY A 138 10.43 -10.00 -9.02
N HIS A 139 11.03 -9.02 -9.70
CA HIS A 139 10.37 -8.11 -10.66
C HIS A 139 9.29 -7.19 -10.08
N LYS A 140 9.24 -7.03 -8.75
CA LYS A 140 8.35 -6.05 -8.12
C LYS A 140 8.98 -4.66 -8.18
N MET A 141 8.26 -3.68 -8.75
CA MET A 141 8.72 -2.30 -8.74
C MET A 141 8.26 -1.59 -7.45
N ILE A 142 9.17 -0.89 -6.78
CA ILE A 142 8.87 -0.05 -5.61
C ILE A 142 9.05 1.41 -6.01
N LEU A 143 7.98 2.20 -5.89
CA LEU A 143 7.99 3.63 -6.16
C LEU A 143 8.49 4.38 -4.93
N HIS A 144 9.51 5.21 -5.15
CA HIS A 144 10.02 6.16 -4.16
C HIS A 144 9.94 7.59 -4.70
N LYS A 145 9.85 8.57 -3.82
CA LYS A 145 10.20 9.95 -4.18
C LYS A 145 11.67 10.02 -4.57
N ARG A 146 12.01 10.81 -5.59
CA ARG A 146 13.39 10.91 -6.11
C ARG A 146 14.40 11.35 -5.03
N GLN A 147 13.97 12.20 -4.11
CA GLN A 147 14.78 12.74 -3.01
C GLN A 147 14.76 11.86 -1.74
N CYS A 148 14.10 10.70 -1.77
CA CYS A 148 14.06 9.80 -0.63
C CYS A 148 15.47 9.26 -0.29
N ALA A 149 15.88 9.35 0.97
CA ALA A 149 17.20 8.86 1.42
C ALA A 149 17.42 7.36 1.12
N VAL A 150 16.37 6.54 1.21
CA VAL A 150 16.43 5.12 0.81
C VAL A 150 16.68 4.99 -0.68
N ALA A 151 15.93 5.74 -1.50
CA ALA A 151 16.06 5.73 -2.95
C ALA A 151 17.45 6.18 -3.42
N VAL A 152 18.05 7.18 -2.76
CA VAL A 152 19.42 7.64 -3.04
C VAL A 152 20.44 6.53 -2.80
N ARG A 153 20.30 5.78 -1.69
CA ARG A 153 21.17 4.62 -1.41
C ARG A 153 20.98 3.50 -2.43
N LEU A 154 19.73 3.20 -2.79
CA LEU A 154 19.40 2.18 -3.81
C LEU A 154 19.98 2.56 -5.17
N LYS A 155 19.83 3.83 -5.58
CA LYS A 155 20.40 4.35 -6.83
C LYS A 155 21.94 4.24 -6.87
N SER A 156 22.59 4.46 -5.73
CA SER A 156 24.05 4.39 -5.64
C SER A 156 24.58 2.95 -5.71
N ARG A 157 23.85 1.97 -5.14
CA ARG A 157 24.27 0.56 -5.10
C ARG A 157 23.78 -0.27 -6.28
N TYR A 158 22.58 0.02 -6.78
CA TYR A 158 21.84 -0.78 -7.75
C TYR A 158 21.27 0.11 -8.85
N GLY A 159 22.08 1.02 -9.39
CA GLY A 159 21.66 2.00 -10.39
C GLY A 159 21.02 1.37 -11.64
N ASN A 160 21.45 0.18 -12.03
CA ASN A 160 20.88 -0.61 -13.13
C ASN A 160 19.46 -1.13 -12.87
N ARG A 161 18.97 -1.07 -11.63
CA ARG A 161 17.62 -1.45 -11.23
C ARG A 161 16.72 -0.24 -10.99
N ILE A 162 17.21 0.97 -11.26
CA ILE A 162 16.41 2.19 -11.19
C ILE A 162 15.71 2.40 -12.52
N VAL A 163 14.41 2.61 -12.45
CA VAL A 163 13.54 2.85 -13.60
C VAL A 163 13.01 4.27 -13.52
N ALA A 164 13.06 4.99 -14.64
CA ALA A 164 12.40 6.29 -14.74
C ALA A 164 10.89 6.07 -14.73
N THR A 165 10.18 6.76 -13.84
CA THR A 165 8.74 6.59 -13.67
C THR A 165 8.03 7.94 -13.72
N GLU A 166 6.80 7.93 -14.21
CA GLU A 166 5.93 9.10 -14.27
C GLU A 166 4.50 8.71 -13.89
N TRP A 167 3.81 9.59 -13.16
CA TRP A 167 2.40 9.41 -12.82
C TRP A 167 1.51 9.58 -14.07
N ASN A 168 0.67 8.59 -14.32
CA ASN A 168 -0.39 8.63 -15.32
C ASN A 168 -1.68 8.06 -14.70
N THR A 169 -2.09 8.66 -13.59
CA THR A 169 -3.29 8.30 -12.84
C THR A 169 -4.34 9.40 -13.01
N ASN A 170 -5.61 9.03 -13.06
CA ASN A 170 -6.69 9.99 -12.92
C ASN A 170 -6.97 10.22 -11.42
N LYS A 171 -7.70 11.29 -11.07
CA LYS A 171 -8.07 11.60 -9.68
C LYS A 171 -9.16 10.65 -9.12
N SER A 172 -9.14 9.37 -9.46
CA SER A 172 -10.13 8.39 -8.99
C SER A 172 -9.70 7.70 -7.69
N ALA A 173 -8.40 7.56 -7.47
CA ALA A 173 -7.82 6.87 -6.33
C ALA A 173 -7.57 7.83 -5.15
N LEU A 174 -7.81 7.34 -3.93
CA LEU A 174 -7.52 8.05 -2.68
C LEU A 174 -6.27 7.48 -2.01
N PHE A 175 -5.42 8.37 -1.53
CA PHE A 175 -4.18 8.06 -0.84
C PHE A 175 -4.21 8.63 0.57
N LEU A 176 -3.84 7.81 1.55
CA LEU A 176 -3.65 8.27 2.91
C LEU A 176 -2.35 9.08 3.01
N VAL A 177 -2.45 10.29 3.55
CA VAL A 177 -1.31 11.18 3.82
C VAL A 177 -1.38 11.73 5.24
N THR A 178 -0.22 12.05 5.81
CA THR A 178 -0.09 12.74 7.09
C THR A 178 0.37 14.17 6.87
N ILE A 179 -0.42 15.13 7.35
CA ILE A 179 -0.06 16.55 7.41
C ILE A 179 0.34 16.88 8.85
N TYR A 180 1.54 17.39 9.01
CA TYR A 180 2.03 17.93 10.27
C TYR A 180 1.75 19.43 10.32
N ILE A 181 1.23 19.88 11.47
CA ILE A 181 0.93 21.27 11.77
C ILE A 181 1.63 21.69 13.06
N ARG A 182 2.12 22.92 13.11
CA ARG A 182 2.72 23.52 14.31
C ARG A 182 2.35 24.98 14.41
N GLY A 183 2.07 25.45 15.62
CA GLY A 183 1.71 26.85 15.84
C GLY A 183 1.63 27.25 17.30
N ILE A 184 1.10 28.45 17.54
CA ILE A 184 0.83 28.99 18.88
C ILE A 184 -0.51 28.42 19.34
N ASP A 185 -0.53 27.84 20.53
CA ASP A 185 -1.74 27.27 21.11
C ASP A 185 -2.72 28.36 21.56
N TYR A 186 -4.01 28.13 21.30
CA TYR A 186 -5.10 28.96 21.75
C TYR A 186 -6.41 28.17 21.73
N THR A 187 -7.36 28.63 22.54
CA THR A 187 -8.69 28.04 22.60
C THR A 187 -9.35 28.02 21.23
N GLY A 188 -9.65 26.83 20.73
CA GLY A 188 -10.39 26.62 19.48
C GLY A 188 -9.55 26.13 18.30
N ILE A 189 -8.22 26.01 18.42
CA ILE A 189 -7.35 25.58 17.31
C ILE A 189 -7.80 24.26 16.66
N LEU A 190 -8.14 23.24 17.45
CA LEU A 190 -8.61 21.95 16.93
C LEU A 190 -9.90 22.08 16.11
N ASN A 191 -10.83 22.94 16.54
CA ASN A 191 -12.09 23.18 15.83
C ASN A 191 -11.84 23.88 14.50
N GLU A 192 -10.98 24.90 14.49
CA GLU A 192 -10.64 25.66 13.29
C GLU A 192 -9.95 24.78 12.25
N VAL A 193 -8.95 23.99 12.68
CA VAL A 193 -8.25 23.02 11.83
C VAL A 193 -9.21 22.00 11.21
N THR A 194 -10.06 21.37 12.03
CA THR A 194 -10.99 20.35 11.54
C THR A 194 -12.10 20.94 10.67
N SER A 195 -12.57 22.16 10.96
CA SER A 195 -13.57 22.86 10.14
C SER A 195 -13.02 23.22 8.75
N ILE A 196 -11.79 23.74 8.66
CA ILE A 196 -11.16 24.03 7.36
C ILE A 196 -11.04 22.75 6.53
N VAL A 197 -10.49 21.68 7.11
CA VAL A 197 -10.23 20.44 6.36
C VAL A 197 -11.53 19.75 5.95
N SER A 198 -12.52 19.62 6.84
CA SER A 198 -13.72 18.82 6.58
C SER A 198 -14.91 19.61 6.04
N LYS A 199 -15.14 20.86 6.48
CA LYS A 199 -16.31 21.64 6.05
C LYS A 199 -16.02 22.53 4.84
N GLU A 200 -14.88 23.23 4.86
CA GLU A 200 -14.53 24.16 3.77
C GLU A 200 -13.94 23.43 2.56
N LEU A 201 -13.02 22.50 2.81
CA LEU A 201 -12.32 21.77 1.75
C LEU A 201 -12.92 20.39 1.44
N ASN A 202 -13.82 19.88 2.29
CA ASN A 202 -14.50 18.60 2.11
C ASN A 202 -13.56 17.37 1.99
N PHE A 203 -12.47 17.35 2.76
CA PHE A 203 -11.59 16.19 2.86
C PHE A 203 -11.96 15.26 4.03
N ASN A 204 -11.85 13.96 3.79
CA ASN A 204 -12.12 12.94 4.80
C ASN A 204 -10.91 12.73 5.72
N ILE A 205 -11.08 13.08 7.00
CA ILE A 205 -10.09 12.91 8.06
C ILE A 205 -10.18 11.49 8.61
N LYS A 206 -9.05 10.77 8.61
CA LYS A 206 -8.92 9.44 9.21
C LYS A 206 -8.52 9.50 10.68
N LYS A 207 -7.57 10.38 11.02
CA LYS A 207 -7.03 10.50 12.39
C LYS A 207 -6.56 11.93 12.61
N VAL A 208 -6.78 12.43 13.83
CA VAL A 208 -6.20 13.68 14.31
C VAL A 208 -5.49 13.38 15.63
N ASP A 209 -4.29 13.87 15.77
CA ASP A 209 -3.49 13.83 17.00
C ASP A 209 -2.91 15.23 17.20
N ILE A 210 -3.30 15.93 18.27
CA ILE A 210 -2.82 17.28 18.58
C ILE A 210 -2.50 17.32 20.07
N GLY A 211 -1.30 17.81 20.37
CA GLY A 211 -0.86 18.12 21.72
C GLY A 211 -0.39 19.57 21.80
N ALA A 212 -0.54 20.16 22.99
CA ALA A 212 0.00 21.47 23.28
C ALA A 212 0.91 21.38 24.51
N ASP A 213 2.04 22.07 24.44
CA ASP A 213 2.99 22.23 25.54
C ASP A 213 3.59 23.63 25.50
N ASN A 214 3.67 24.29 26.65
CA ASN A 214 4.26 25.62 26.79
C ASN A 214 3.74 26.68 25.79
N GLY A 215 2.43 26.66 25.47
CA GLY A 215 1.79 27.60 24.56
C GLY A 215 2.08 27.34 23.06
N ILE A 216 2.68 26.20 22.72
CA ILE A 216 2.92 25.75 21.36
C ILE A 216 2.12 24.46 21.16
N PHE A 217 1.40 24.36 20.06
CA PHE A 217 0.77 23.10 19.67
C PHE A 217 1.53 22.46 18.51
N ASP A 218 1.51 21.13 18.52
CA ASP A 218 2.00 20.27 17.47
C ASP A 218 0.91 19.25 17.14
N GLY A 219 0.69 19.00 15.84
CA GLY A 219 -0.39 18.15 15.40
C GLY A 219 -0.07 17.33 14.17
N LYS A 220 -0.66 16.14 14.07
CA LYS A 220 -0.68 15.28 12.90
C LYS A 220 -2.12 15.02 12.49
N ILE A 221 -2.43 15.29 11.23
CA ILE A 221 -3.72 15.02 10.60
C ILE A 221 -3.49 13.97 9.52
N GLN A 222 -4.08 12.80 9.67
CA GLN A 222 -4.12 11.78 8.63
C GLN A 222 -5.43 11.92 7.86
N LEU A 223 -5.36 12.10 6.54
CA LEU A 223 -6.51 12.27 5.68
C LEU A 223 -6.31 11.66 4.29
N TYR A 224 -7.40 11.45 3.58
CA TYR A 224 -7.40 10.92 2.21
C TYR A 224 -7.38 12.06 1.19
N VAL A 225 -6.45 11.99 0.24
CA VAL A 225 -6.26 12.94 -0.86
C VAL A 225 -6.08 12.22 -2.19
N HIS A 226 -6.33 12.87 -3.32
CA HIS A 226 -6.12 12.26 -4.64
C HIS A 226 -4.68 12.45 -5.12
N ASP A 227 -4.10 13.62 -4.86
CA ASP A 227 -2.79 13.99 -5.40
C ASP A 227 -2.08 15.05 -4.53
N THR A 228 -0.92 15.51 -5.00
CA THR A 228 -0.16 16.59 -4.35
C THR A 228 -0.84 17.96 -4.43
N GLU A 229 -1.78 18.19 -5.34
CA GLU A 229 -2.47 19.47 -5.45
C GLU A 229 -3.50 19.63 -4.33
N ASP A 230 -4.24 18.56 -4.02
CA ASP A 230 -5.09 18.49 -2.84
C ASP A 230 -4.28 18.81 -1.56
N VAL A 231 -3.09 18.19 -1.43
CA VAL A 231 -2.17 18.45 -0.30
C VAL A 231 -1.77 19.93 -0.24
N LYS A 232 -1.42 20.55 -1.37
CA LYS A 232 -1.08 21.98 -1.41
C LYS A 232 -2.27 22.85 -1.00
N GLN A 233 -3.48 22.54 -1.47
CA GLN A 233 -4.70 23.25 -1.11
C GLN A 233 -4.94 23.19 0.41
N ILE A 234 -4.82 22.01 1.01
CA ILE A 234 -4.94 21.81 2.46
C ILE A 234 -3.88 22.62 3.21
N CYS A 235 -2.61 22.48 2.82
CA CYS A 235 -1.51 23.20 3.46
C CYS A 235 -1.71 24.73 3.39
N ASN A 236 -2.08 25.25 2.22
CA ASN A 236 -2.28 26.67 2.00
C ASN A 236 -3.46 27.22 2.79
N SER A 237 -4.56 26.47 2.92
CA SER A 237 -5.70 26.89 3.74
C SER A 237 -5.37 26.87 5.23
N LEU A 238 -4.66 25.85 5.72
CA LEU A 238 -4.23 25.79 7.12
C LEU A 238 -3.23 26.90 7.45
N LEU A 239 -2.30 27.24 6.55
CA LEU A 239 -1.34 28.34 6.75
C LEU A 239 -1.98 29.73 6.85
N LYS A 240 -3.23 29.90 6.40
CA LYS A 240 -3.97 31.17 6.54
C LYS A 240 -4.47 31.42 7.96
N VAL A 241 -4.50 30.39 8.80
CA VAL A 241 -4.86 30.53 10.21
C VAL A 241 -3.71 31.23 10.93
N ASN A 242 -3.97 32.41 11.50
CA ASN A 242 -2.95 33.32 12.06
C ASN A 242 -1.95 32.66 13.03
N ASN A 243 -2.43 31.69 13.80
CA ASN A 243 -1.66 31.04 14.84
C ASN A 243 -0.92 29.78 14.36
N ILE A 244 -1.19 29.30 13.13
CA ILE A 244 -0.43 28.22 12.50
C ILE A 244 0.85 28.81 11.88
N LYS A 245 2.01 28.26 12.26
CA LYS A 245 3.33 28.74 11.80
C LYS A 245 3.97 27.83 10.76
N SER A 246 3.65 26.55 10.78
CA SER A 246 4.18 25.58 9.84
C SER A 246 3.14 24.53 9.50
N VAL A 247 3.04 24.19 8.22
CA VAL A 247 2.24 23.08 7.72
C VAL A 247 3.04 22.35 6.66
N MET A 248 3.20 21.04 6.81
CA MET A 248 3.93 20.23 5.84
C MET A 248 3.41 18.81 5.79
N ARG A 249 3.46 18.18 4.62
CA ARG A 249 3.25 16.74 4.50
C ARG A 249 4.50 16.00 4.98
N ILE A 250 4.30 15.01 5.84
CA ILE A 250 5.36 14.14 6.36
C ILE A 250 5.11 12.68 5.94
N ALA A 251 6.18 11.87 5.98
CA ALA A 251 6.07 10.42 6.02
C ALA A 251 6.10 10.02 7.50
N ASP A 252 5.08 9.28 7.98
CA ASP A 252 5.09 8.69 9.32
C ASP A 252 6.07 7.51 9.40
#